data_AF-A0A936BUP3-F1
#
_entry.id   AF-A0A936BUP3-F1
#
_cell.length_a   1.000
_cell.length_b   1.000
_cell.length_c   1.000
_cell.angle_alpha   90.00
_cell.angle_beta   90.00
_cell.angle_gamma   90.00
#
_symmetry.space_group_name_H-M   'P 1'
#
loop_
_entity.id
_entity.type
_entity.pdbx_description
1 polymer ?
#
loop_
_entity_poly.entity_id
_entity_poly.type
_entity_poly.pdbx_seq_one_letter_code
_entity_poly.pdbx_strand_id
1 'polypeptide(L)'
;MLALLALLSTAPAVPAVAAPTDTTPTTWAIDKTHSELTFRVRHLVSRVRGTFTDWDGTLTAEPNQWNGGAVVVNVRTASIQTNNDRRDTHLRSGDFFDVEKFPAMTFKSTKVEVAGNEVTLTGELTIKDVTKTVVLKGDFLGMTAGQGGRDRIGFEVSTTVNRLDYGLTWNRAAEGGGVVLGDEVTIDVVIAAVKVVPGAPGGPR
;
A
#
# COMPACT_ATOMS: atom_id res chain seq x y z
N MET A 1 49.31 4.24 60.03
CA MET A 1 48.55 4.16 58.77
C MET A 1 47.51 3.05 58.94
N LEU A 2 46.31 3.39 59.45
CA LEU A 2 45.22 2.41 59.70
C LEU A 2 44.40 2.26 58.42
N ALA A 3 44.25 1.03 57.92
CA ALA A 3 43.42 0.71 56.77
C ALA A 3 41.98 0.42 57.22
N LEU A 4 41.03 1.18 56.68
CA LEU A 4 39.60 1.07 56.91
C LEU A 4 39.01 0.06 55.89
N LEU A 5 38.51 -1.08 56.36
CA LEU A 5 37.78 -2.05 55.52
C LEU A 5 36.34 -1.56 55.34
N ALA A 6 35.98 -1.20 54.10
CA ALA A 6 34.59 -0.91 53.72
C ALA A 6 33.87 -2.22 53.36
N LEU A 7 32.82 -2.55 54.11
CA LEU A 7 31.89 -3.64 53.81
C LEU A 7 30.96 -3.20 52.67
N LEU A 8 31.10 -3.79 51.48
CA LEU A 8 30.12 -3.63 50.40
C LEU A 8 28.86 -4.44 50.73
N SER A 9 27.77 -3.75 51.02
CA SER A 9 26.44 -4.35 51.13
C SER A 9 25.86 -4.58 49.72
N THR A 10 25.71 -5.84 49.32
CA THR A 10 25.05 -6.21 48.06
C THR A 10 23.55 -6.30 48.28
N ALA A 11 22.78 -5.36 47.74
CA ALA A 11 21.32 -5.46 47.68
C ALA A 11 20.90 -6.49 46.59
N PRO A 12 19.89 -7.34 46.84
CA PRO A 12 19.41 -8.29 45.84
C PRO A 12 18.69 -7.54 44.69
N ALA A 13 19.06 -7.86 43.46
CA ALA A 13 18.38 -7.36 42.27
C ALA A 13 16.97 -7.97 42.19
N VAL A 14 15.93 -7.12 42.24
CA VAL A 14 14.56 -7.54 42.01
C VAL A 14 14.40 -7.88 40.53
N PRO A 15 13.97 -9.09 40.14
CA PRO A 15 13.74 -9.42 38.74
C PRO A 15 12.61 -8.54 38.19
N ALA A 16 12.89 -7.81 37.11
CA ALA A 16 11.91 -7.01 36.41
C ALA A 16 10.81 -7.93 35.86
N VAL A 17 9.59 -7.79 36.38
CA VAL A 17 8.41 -8.45 35.83
C VAL A 17 8.15 -7.83 34.47
N ALA A 18 8.36 -8.61 33.40
CA ALA A 18 8.04 -8.18 32.04
C ALA A 18 6.53 -7.87 31.97
N ALA A 19 6.19 -6.64 31.56
CA ALA A 19 4.81 -6.24 31.35
C ALA A 19 4.16 -7.15 30.28
N PRO A 20 2.85 -7.47 30.41
CA PRO A 20 2.15 -8.24 29.40
C PRO A 20 2.19 -7.47 28.07
N THR A 21 2.83 -8.07 27.06
CA THR A 21 2.76 -7.60 25.68
C THR A 21 1.37 -7.94 25.15
N ASP A 22 0.58 -6.92 24.89
CA ASP A 22 -0.66 -7.05 24.12
C ASP A 22 -0.29 -7.52 22.71
N THR A 23 -0.66 -8.76 22.38
CA THR A 23 -0.32 -9.47 21.12
C THR A 23 -1.50 -9.46 20.16
N THR A 24 -2.46 -8.56 20.36
CA THR A 24 -3.61 -8.42 19.47
C THR A 24 -3.20 -7.60 18.25
N PRO A 25 -3.27 -8.15 17.02
CA PRO A 25 -2.97 -7.39 15.81
C PRO A 25 -3.84 -6.14 15.73
N THR A 26 -3.21 -5.01 15.45
CA THR A 26 -3.91 -3.77 15.17
C THR A 26 -4.31 -3.72 13.70
N THR A 27 -5.59 -3.45 13.44
CA THR A 27 -6.10 -3.22 12.08
C THR A 27 -6.21 -1.72 11.80
N TRP A 28 -5.79 -1.31 10.61
CA TRP A 28 -5.89 0.03 10.08
C TRP A 28 -6.68 -0.01 8.77
N ALA A 29 -7.67 0.87 8.62
CA ALA A 29 -8.43 1.02 7.38
C ALA A 29 -7.91 2.23 6.60
N ILE A 30 -7.70 2.07 5.29
CA ILE A 30 -7.25 3.16 4.43
C ILE A 30 -8.29 4.28 4.41
N ASP A 31 -7.84 5.51 4.67
CA ASP A 31 -8.62 6.73 4.51
C ASP A 31 -8.46 7.26 3.09
N LYS A 32 -9.45 6.97 2.25
CA LYS A 32 -9.49 7.43 0.86
C LYS A 32 -9.33 8.94 0.69
N THR A 33 -9.75 9.75 1.66
CA THR A 33 -9.73 11.22 1.53
C THR A 33 -8.32 11.78 1.52
N HIS A 34 -7.39 11.08 2.18
CA HIS A 34 -5.99 11.48 2.34
C HIS A 34 -5.04 10.47 1.68
N SER A 35 -5.56 9.68 0.75
CA SER A 35 -4.80 8.68 0.02
C SER A 35 -4.96 8.89 -1.48
N GLU A 36 -3.93 8.53 -2.24
CA GLU A 36 -3.93 8.64 -3.69
C GLU A 36 -3.36 7.37 -4.31
N LEU A 37 -4.00 6.87 -5.37
CA LEU A 37 -3.51 5.77 -6.18
C LEU A 37 -3.43 6.23 -7.62
N THR A 38 -2.20 6.54 -8.06
CA THR A 38 -1.94 7.08 -9.39
C THR A 38 -1.12 6.12 -10.22
N PHE A 39 -1.21 6.30 -11.53
CA PHE A 39 -0.31 5.64 -12.46
C PHE A 39 0.11 6.58 -13.57
N ARG A 40 1.22 6.23 -14.21
CA ARG A 40 1.71 6.90 -15.41
C ARG A 40 2.26 5.92 -16.43
N VAL A 41 1.94 6.18 -17.69
CA VAL A 41 2.41 5.39 -18.83
C VAL A 41 2.93 6.32 -19.92
N ARG A 42 3.99 5.91 -20.62
CA ARG A 42 4.53 6.68 -21.73
C ARG A 42 3.57 6.63 -22.92
N HIS A 43 3.29 7.79 -23.51
CA HIS A 43 2.52 7.92 -24.74
C HIS A 43 3.30 8.78 -25.73
N LEU A 44 3.93 8.15 -26.72
CA LEU A 44 4.88 8.78 -27.66
C LEU A 44 5.97 9.61 -26.93
N VAL A 45 5.90 10.93 -27.03
CA VAL A 45 6.84 11.91 -26.44
C VAL A 45 6.38 12.46 -25.09
N SER A 46 5.22 12.02 -24.57
CA SER A 46 4.64 12.49 -23.31
C SER A 46 4.28 11.34 -22.37
N ARG A 47 3.60 11.66 -21.26
CA ARG A 47 3.08 10.69 -20.29
C ARG A 47 1.60 10.93 -20.07
N VAL A 48 0.81 9.86 -20.17
CA VAL A 48 -0.57 9.85 -19.66
C VAL A 48 -0.49 9.54 -18.17
N ARG A 49 -1.19 10.35 -17.37
CA ARG A 49 -1.40 10.10 -15.94
C ARG A 49 -2.85 9.74 -15.71
N GLY A 50 -3.08 8.88 -14.75
CA GLY A 50 -4.42 8.59 -14.27
C GLY A 50 -4.42 8.25 -12.80
N THR A 51 -5.63 8.19 -12.25
CA THR A 51 -5.91 7.85 -10.87
C THR A 51 -7.10 6.90 -10.80
N PHE A 52 -7.21 6.15 -9.71
CA PHE A 52 -8.42 5.41 -9.37
C PHE A 52 -9.06 6.05 -8.16
N THR A 53 -10.32 6.49 -8.31
CA THR A 53 -11.02 7.25 -7.26
C THR A 53 -11.82 6.36 -6.29
N ASP A 54 -12.01 5.08 -6.58
CA ASP A 54 -12.75 4.17 -5.70
C ASP A 54 -11.99 2.88 -5.40
N TRP A 55 -11.43 2.83 -4.20
CA TRP A 55 -10.66 1.72 -3.68
C TRP A 55 -10.73 1.68 -2.15
N ASP A 56 -10.39 0.54 -1.58
CA ASP A 56 -10.26 0.36 -0.14
C ASP A 56 -9.08 -0.55 0.16
N GLY A 57 -8.67 -0.55 1.41
CA GLY A 57 -7.72 -1.52 1.88
C GLY A 57 -7.58 -1.51 3.39
N THR A 58 -6.92 -2.56 3.87
CA THR A 58 -6.66 -2.80 5.28
C THR A 58 -5.21 -3.14 5.47
N LEU A 59 -4.62 -2.63 6.55
CA LEU A 59 -3.31 -3.00 7.03
C LEU A 59 -3.46 -3.63 8.42
N THR A 60 -2.88 -4.80 8.63
CA THR A 60 -2.87 -5.46 9.93
C THR A 60 -1.44 -5.70 10.36
N ALA A 61 -1.07 -5.28 11.56
CA ALA A 61 0.27 -5.45 12.10
C ALA A 61 0.20 -5.63 13.61
N GLU A 62 1.17 -6.35 14.16
CA GLU A 62 1.33 -6.43 15.61
C GLU A 62 1.68 -5.04 16.18
N PRO A 63 1.29 -4.73 17.43
CA PRO A 63 1.62 -3.44 18.04
C PRO A 63 3.13 -3.16 18.00
N ASN A 64 3.50 -2.03 17.39
CA ASN A 64 4.89 -1.61 17.19
C ASN A 64 5.75 -2.58 16.36
N GLN A 65 5.14 -3.54 15.64
CA GLN A 65 5.86 -4.43 14.75
C GLN A 65 5.18 -4.52 13.38
N TRP A 66 5.72 -3.74 12.44
CA TRP A 66 5.26 -3.68 11.05
C TRP A 66 5.78 -4.84 10.19
N ASN A 67 6.96 -5.39 10.53
CA ASN A 67 7.49 -6.56 9.84
C ASN A 67 6.62 -7.78 10.11
N GLY A 68 6.19 -8.45 9.04
CA GLY A 68 5.22 -9.54 9.14
C GLY A 68 3.76 -9.08 9.20
N GLY A 69 3.49 -7.78 9.04
CA GLY A 69 2.15 -7.29 8.79
C GLY A 69 1.56 -7.79 7.47
N ALA A 70 0.28 -7.51 7.25
CA ALA A 70 -0.43 -7.82 6.02
C ALA A 70 -1.18 -6.59 5.50
N VAL A 71 -1.20 -6.45 4.18
CA VAL A 71 -1.86 -5.39 3.43
C VAL A 71 -2.75 -6.03 2.37
N VAL A 72 -4.01 -5.61 2.32
CA VAL A 72 -4.96 -6.00 1.27
C VAL A 72 -5.56 -4.73 0.70
N VAL A 73 -5.60 -4.62 -0.63
CA VAL A 73 -6.20 -3.48 -1.34
C VAL A 73 -7.11 -3.99 -2.44
N ASN A 74 -8.30 -3.40 -2.57
CA ASN A 74 -9.25 -3.65 -3.65
C ASN A 74 -9.52 -2.34 -4.38
N VAL A 75 -9.32 -2.31 -5.69
CA VAL A 75 -9.54 -1.13 -6.52
C VAL A 75 -10.58 -1.42 -7.57
N ARG A 76 -11.62 -0.59 -7.65
CA ARG A 76 -12.69 -0.74 -8.63
C ARG A 76 -12.22 -0.13 -9.94
N THR A 77 -11.99 -0.97 -10.93
CA THR A 77 -11.35 -0.56 -12.19
C THR A 77 -12.18 0.44 -12.99
N ALA A 78 -13.51 0.42 -12.80
CA ALA A 78 -14.42 1.42 -13.36
C ALA A 78 -14.14 2.86 -12.89
N SER A 79 -13.51 3.05 -11.72
CA SER A 79 -13.21 4.37 -11.17
C SER A 79 -11.99 5.06 -11.80
N ILE A 80 -11.43 4.49 -12.87
CA ILE A 80 -10.30 5.06 -13.57
C ILE A 80 -10.64 6.45 -14.13
N GLN A 81 -9.74 7.40 -13.92
CA GLN A 81 -9.83 8.75 -14.46
C GLN A 81 -8.47 9.19 -15.02
N THR A 82 -8.49 9.73 -16.23
CA THR A 82 -7.29 10.29 -16.89
C THR A 82 -7.50 11.71 -17.38
N ASN A 83 -8.55 12.39 -16.89
CA ASN A 83 -9.03 13.69 -17.37
C ASN A 83 -9.41 13.68 -18.87
N ASN A 84 -9.89 12.54 -19.37
CA ASN A 84 -10.37 12.40 -20.75
C ASN A 84 -11.43 11.30 -20.83
N ASP A 85 -12.71 11.70 -20.90
CA ASP A 85 -13.84 10.76 -20.83
C ASP A 85 -13.83 9.68 -21.92
N ARG A 86 -13.37 10.01 -23.13
CA ARG A 86 -13.27 9.04 -24.23
C ARG A 86 -12.22 7.98 -23.93
N ARG A 87 -11.06 8.38 -23.42
CA ARG A 87 -10.01 7.46 -23.00
C ARG A 87 -10.45 6.65 -21.78
N ASP A 88 -11.10 7.27 -20.81
CA ASP A 88 -11.59 6.58 -19.62
C ASP A 88 -12.64 5.53 -19.98
N THR A 89 -13.54 5.85 -20.92
CA THR A 89 -14.49 4.88 -21.48
C THR A 89 -13.78 3.71 -22.18
N HIS A 90 -12.74 4.00 -22.96
CA HIS A 90 -11.97 2.97 -23.65
C HIS A 90 -11.17 2.09 -22.68
N LEU A 91 -10.56 2.67 -21.63
CA LEU A 91 -9.85 1.91 -20.61
C LEU A 91 -10.76 0.94 -19.85
N ARG A 92 -12.06 1.24 -19.75
CA ARG A 92 -13.05 0.36 -19.12
C ARG A 92 -13.50 -0.80 -20.02
N SER A 93 -13.23 -0.75 -21.32
CA SER A 93 -13.70 -1.75 -22.29
C SER A 93 -12.90 -3.07 -22.23
N GLY A 94 -13.37 -4.06 -23.00
CA GLY A 94 -12.72 -5.36 -23.18
C GLY A 94 -11.26 -5.29 -23.69
N ASP A 95 -10.89 -4.21 -24.38
CA ASP A 95 -9.52 -4.00 -24.90
C ASP A 95 -8.51 -3.70 -23.78
N PHE A 96 -9.00 -3.29 -22.61
CA PHE A 96 -8.20 -2.95 -21.43
C PHE A 96 -8.72 -3.71 -20.20
N PHE A 97 -9.26 -3.01 -19.20
CA PHE A 97 -9.59 -3.57 -17.89
C PHE A 97 -10.81 -4.49 -17.92
N ASP A 98 -11.66 -4.40 -18.95
CA ASP A 98 -12.86 -5.22 -19.10
C ASP A 98 -13.70 -5.23 -17.82
N VAL A 99 -14.14 -4.03 -17.40
CA VAL A 99 -14.66 -3.80 -16.03
C VAL A 99 -15.97 -4.51 -15.75
N GLU A 100 -16.70 -4.94 -16.79
CA GLU A 100 -17.90 -5.75 -16.60
C GLU A 100 -17.57 -7.19 -16.18
N LYS A 101 -16.47 -7.74 -16.71
CA LYS A 101 -16.00 -9.09 -16.36
C LYS A 101 -15.08 -9.09 -15.14
N PHE A 102 -14.27 -8.05 -15.01
CA PHE A 102 -13.26 -7.89 -13.96
C PHE A 102 -13.45 -6.55 -13.24
N PRO A 103 -14.46 -6.44 -12.36
CA PRO A 103 -14.83 -5.16 -11.74
C PRO A 103 -13.78 -4.61 -10.76
N ALA A 104 -12.83 -5.45 -10.34
CA ALA A 104 -11.79 -5.07 -9.40
C ALA A 104 -10.41 -5.59 -9.80
N MET A 105 -9.39 -4.80 -9.51
CA MET A 105 -8.01 -5.26 -9.38
C MET A 105 -7.65 -5.32 -7.89
N THR A 106 -6.82 -6.28 -7.50
CA THR A 106 -6.53 -6.53 -6.08
C THR A 106 -5.04 -6.64 -5.83
N PHE A 107 -4.60 -6.17 -4.68
CA PHE A 107 -3.24 -6.40 -4.16
C PHE A 107 -3.30 -7.10 -2.81
N LYS A 108 -2.48 -8.13 -2.62
CA LYS A 108 -2.31 -8.82 -1.34
C LYS A 108 -0.82 -8.96 -1.03
N SER A 109 -0.36 -8.41 0.08
CA SER A 109 1.03 -8.54 0.49
C SER A 109 1.38 -9.97 0.86
N THR A 110 2.55 -10.43 0.46
CA THR A 110 3.18 -11.66 0.96
C THR A 110 4.33 -11.36 1.91
N LYS A 111 4.87 -10.14 1.87
CA LYS A 111 5.95 -9.70 2.75
C LYS A 111 5.89 -8.18 2.96
N VAL A 112 5.98 -7.75 4.22
CA VAL A 112 6.12 -6.35 4.62
C VAL A 112 7.46 -6.20 5.35
N GLU A 113 8.28 -5.27 4.87
CA GLU A 113 9.58 -4.93 5.47
C GLU A 113 9.66 -3.42 5.71
N VAL A 114 9.94 -3.04 6.94
CA VAL A 114 10.15 -1.66 7.37
C VAL A 114 11.50 -1.57 8.08
N ALA A 115 12.39 -0.73 7.55
CA ALA A 115 13.73 -0.50 8.06
C ALA A 115 13.97 1.01 8.23
N GLY A 116 13.77 1.52 9.45
CA GLY A 116 13.73 2.95 9.69
C GLY A 116 12.52 3.56 8.98
N ASN A 117 12.76 4.45 8.02
CA ASN A 117 11.71 5.00 7.17
C ASN A 117 11.54 4.22 5.86
N GLU A 118 12.47 3.35 5.47
CA GLU A 118 12.34 2.61 4.21
C GLU A 118 11.29 1.50 4.34
N VAL A 119 10.43 1.39 3.34
CA VAL A 119 9.37 0.39 3.23
C VAL A 119 9.57 -0.40 1.95
N THR A 120 9.59 -1.73 2.08
CA THR A 120 9.50 -2.66 0.96
C THR A 120 8.30 -3.58 1.16
N LEU A 121 7.38 -3.54 0.19
CA LEU A 121 6.13 -4.30 0.20
C LEU A 121 6.14 -5.26 -0.99
N THR A 122 6.28 -6.56 -0.72
CA THR A 122 6.14 -7.60 -1.75
C THR A 122 4.73 -8.17 -1.68
N GLY A 123 4.09 -8.35 -2.83
CA GLY A 123 2.77 -8.95 -2.87
C GLY A 123 2.30 -9.34 -4.25
N GLU A 124 1.11 -9.94 -4.28
CA GLU A 124 0.42 -10.39 -5.47
C GLU A 124 -0.52 -9.29 -5.97
N LEU A 125 -0.20 -8.75 -7.15
CA LEU A 125 -1.08 -7.85 -7.90
C LEU A 125 -1.86 -8.68 -8.90
N THR A 126 -3.19 -8.61 -8.82
CA THR A 126 -4.10 -9.26 -9.76
C THR A 126 -4.82 -8.19 -10.58
N ILE A 127 -4.66 -8.26 -11.90
CA ILE A 127 -5.35 -7.42 -12.87
C ILE A 127 -6.01 -8.37 -13.87
N LYS A 128 -7.33 -8.23 -14.04
CA LYS A 128 -8.17 -9.20 -14.78
C LYS A 128 -8.04 -10.60 -14.19
N ASP A 129 -7.65 -11.57 -15.00
CA ASP A 129 -7.44 -12.98 -14.65
C ASP A 129 -5.96 -13.33 -14.41
N VAL A 130 -5.07 -12.34 -14.38
CA VAL A 130 -3.63 -12.56 -14.22
C VAL A 130 -3.13 -12.00 -12.89
N THR A 131 -2.45 -12.86 -12.13
CA THR A 131 -1.76 -12.51 -10.89
C THR A 131 -0.25 -12.55 -11.10
N LYS A 132 0.45 -11.51 -10.64
CA LYS A 132 1.92 -11.43 -10.64
C LYS A 132 2.42 -10.92 -9.30
N THR A 133 3.61 -11.39 -8.91
CA THR A 133 4.33 -10.82 -7.77
C THR A 133 4.97 -9.49 -8.18
N VAL A 134 4.71 -8.45 -7.38
CA VAL A 134 5.30 -7.12 -7.55
C VAL A 134 5.94 -6.67 -6.23
N VAL A 135 6.93 -5.78 -6.35
CA VAL A 135 7.60 -5.17 -5.20
C VAL A 135 7.38 -3.67 -5.27
N LEU A 136 6.73 -3.13 -4.25
CA LEU A 136 6.57 -1.70 -4.05
C LEU A 136 7.61 -1.23 -3.04
N LYS A 137 8.23 -0.08 -3.30
CA LYS A 137 9.26 0.52 -2.44
C LYS A 137 8.93 1.98 -2.17
N GLY A 138 9.27 2.45 -0.98
CA GLY A 138 9.16 3.86 -0.64
C GLY A 138 9.36 4.08 0.85
N ASP A 139 8.55 4.95 1.43
CA ASP A 139 8.81 5.53 2.73
C ASP A 139 7.61 5.46 3.69
N PHE A 140 7.93 5.24 4.96
CA PHE A 140 7.05 5.49 6.09
C PHE A 140 7.08 7.00 6.40
N LEU A 141 5.91 7.63 6.30
CA LEU A 141 5.78 9.09 6.45
C LEU A 141 5.52 9.53 7.89
N GLY A 142 5.24 8.59 8.79
CA GLY A 142 5.02 8.86 10.21
C GLY A 142 3.66 8.38 10.72
N MET A 143 3.47 8.55 12.02
CA MET A 143 2.25 8.21 12.76
C MET A 143 1.86 9.38 13.66
N THR A 144 0.56 9.64 13.79
CA THR A 144 0.03 10.65 14.70
C THR A 144 -1.13 10.10 15.51
N ALA A 145 -1.21 10.51 16.78
CA ALA A 145 -2.30 10.12 17.66
C ALA A 145 -3.61 10.76 17.19
N GLY A 146 -4.68 9.98 17.16
CA GLY A 146 -5.99 10.46 16.77
C GLY A 146 -6.94 10.56 17.96
N GLN A 147 -7.99 11.39 17.82
CA GLN A 147 -9.02 11.50 18.84
C GLN A 147 -9.78 10.17 19.00
N GLY A 148 -9.88 9.69 20.24
CA GLY A 148 -10.61 8.46 20.57
C GLY A 148 -9.89 7.18 20.14
N GLY A 149 -8.55 7.18 20.09
CA GLY A 149 -7.76 6.00 19.71
C GLY A 149 -7.73 5.70 18.21
N ARG A 150 -8.24 6.63 17.38
CA ARG A 150 -8.23 6.54 15.91
C ARG A 150 -6.93 7.12 15.35
N ASP A 151 -5.82 6.55 15.79
CA ASP A 151 -4.49 6.94 15.33
C ASP A 151 -4.41 6.89 13.81
N ARG A 152 -3.51 7.69 13.23
CA ARG A 152 -3.29 7.78 11.79
C ARG A 152 -1.86 7.40 11.45
N ILE A 153 -1.70 6.71 10.34
CA ILE A 153 -0.41 6.30 9.82
C ILE A 153 -0.28 6.62 8.33
N GLY A 154 0.92 7.03 7.89
CA GLY A 154 1.21 7.44 6.52
C GLY A 154 2.32 6.62 5.85
N PHE A 155 2.14 6.30 4.57
CA PHE A 155 3.11 5.63 3.71
C PHE A 155 3.08 6.21 2.29
N GLU A 156 4.21 6.17 1.61
CA GLU A 156 4.33 6.43 0.18
C GLU A 156 5.12 5.29 -0.45
N VAL A 157 4.58 4.64 -1.48
CA VAL A 157 5.25 3.52 -2.17
C VAL A 157 5.04 3.59 -3.69
N SER A 158 6.02 3.10 -4.43
CA SER A 158 6.00 3.08 -5.90
C SER A 158 6.46 1.73 -6.44
N THR A 159 5.94 1.36 -7.61
CA THR A 159 6.43 0.22 -8.40
C THR A 159 6.26 0.48 -9.89
N THR A 160 6.92 -0.31 -10.72
CA THR A 160 6.71 -0.31 -12.17
C THR A 160 6.43 -1.72 -12.64
N VAL A 161 5.36 -1.87 -13.42
CA VAL A 161 4.92 -3.15 -13.97
C VAL A 161 4.84 -3.08 -15.49
N ASN A 162 4.97 -4.22 -16.16
CA ASN A 162 4.72 -4.31 -17.60
C ASN A 162 3.24 -4.68 -17.83
N ARG A 163 2.49 -3.83 -18.53
CA ARG A 163 1.06 -4.06 -18.81
C ARG A 163 0.82 -5.31 -19.67
N LEU A 164 1.78 -5.69 -20.49
CA LEU A 164 1.69 -6.87 -21.36
C LEU A 164 1.66 -8.16 -20.54
N ASP A 165 2.30 -8.17 -19.36
CA ASP A 165 2.31 -9.32 -18.46
C ASP A 165 0.92 -9.66 -17.90
N TYR A 166 -0.02 -8.71 -17.96
CA TYR A 166 -1.42 -8.84 -17.53
C TYR A 166 -2.39 -8.95 -18.71
N GLY A 167 -1.89 -9.16 -19.93
CA GLY A 167 -2.73 -9.28 -21.13
C GLY A 167 -3.35 -7.95 -21.58
N LEU A 168 -2.91 -6.80 -21.06
CA LEU A 168 -3.32 -5.49 -21.53
C LEU A 168 -2.49 -5.12 -22.77
N THR A 169 -2.79 -5.73 -23.92
CA THR A 169 -1.93 -5.68 -25.12
C THR A 169 -2.28 -4.60 -26.13
N TRP A 170 -3.39 -3.87 -25.93
CA TRP A 170 -3.86 -2.87 -26.89
C TRP A 170 -2.75 -1.88 -27.27
N ASN A 171 -2.60 -1.61 -28.56
CA ASN A 171 -1.71 -0.57 -29.05
C ASN A 171 -2.12 -0.11 -30.45
N ARG A 172 -1.53 1.01 -30.90
CA ARG A 172 -1.66 1.52 -32.26
C ARG A 172 -0.27 1.79 -32.85
N ALA A 173 -0.10 1.55 -34.14
CA ALA A 173 1.10 1.93 -34.86
C ALA A 173 1.27 3.46 -34.88
N ALA A 174 2.49 3.94 -34.65
CA ALA A 174 2.84 5.36 -34.78
C ALA A 174 3.27 5.69 -36.22
N GLU A 175 3.02 6.91 -36.69
CA GLU A 175 3.32 7.35 -38.07
C GLU A 175 4.81 7.31 -38.44
N GLY A 176 5.70 7.25 -37.45
CA GLY A 176 7.17 7.12 -37.62
C GLY A 176 7.74 5.74 -37.30
N GLY A 177 6.89 4.72 -37.15
CA GLY A 177 7.29 3.38 -36.70
C GLY A 177 7.21 3.20 -35.19
N GLY A 178 7.12 1.94 -34.76
CA GLY A 178 6.86 1.59 -33.36
C GLY A 178 5.38 1.76 -32.97
N VAL A 179 5.14 1.94 -31.68
CA VAL A 179 3.80 1.92 -31.08
C VAL A 179 3.53 3.15 -30.22
N VAL A 180 2.26 3.53 -30.05
CA VAL A 180 1.86 4.76 -29.35
C VAL A 180 1.97 4.68 -27.83
N LEU A 181 1.76 3.48 -27.26
CA LEU A 181 1.73 3.25 -25.82
C LEU A 181 2.93 2.42 -25.38
N GLY A 182 3.64 2.89 -24.35
CA GLY A 182 4.72 2.13 -23.71
C GLY A 182 4.19 0.94 -22.91
N ASP A 183 5.07 0.00 -22.61
CA ASP A 183 4.72 -1.23 -21.92
C ASP A 183 4.79 -1.07 -20.39
N GLU A 184 5.72 -0.25 -19.91
CA GLU A 184 5.89 0.05 -18.50
C GLU A 184 4.85 1.05 -17.98
N VAL A 185 4.22 0.67 -16.87
CA VAL A 185 3.30 1.49 -16.09
C VAL A 185 3.90 1.66 -14.71
N THR A 186 4.25 2.90 -14.35
CA THR A 186 4.61 3.23 -12.96
C THR A 186 3.33 3.47 -12.18
N ILE A 187 3.25 2.87 -10.99
CA ILE A 187 2.15 3.00 -10.04
C ILE A 187 2.73 3.66 -8.79
N ASP A 188 2.13 4.76 -8.37
CA ASP A 188 2.53 5.53 -7.20
C ASP A 188 1.33 5.58 -6.23
N VAL A 189 1.55 5.21 -4.97
CA VAL A 189 0.51 5.12 -3.95
C VAL A 189 0.93 5.90 -2.72
N VAL A 190 0.12 6.87 -2.33
CA VAL A 190 0.24 7.57 -1.05
C VAL A 190 -0.93 7.11 -0.18
N ILE A 191 -0.65 6.60 1.01
CA ILE A 191 -1.66 6.02 1.90
C ILE A 191 -1.64 6.77 3.22
N ALA A 192 -2.82 7.20 3.65
CA ALA A 192 -3.13 7.46 5.04
C ALA A 192 -4.10 6.38 5.52
N ALA A 193 -3.84 5.75 6.66
CA ALA A 193 -4.75 4.77 7.25
C ALA A 193 -5.09 5.13 8.70
N VAL A 194 -6.30 4.78 9.14
CA VAL A 194 -6.85 5.07 10.45
C VAL A 194 -7.02 3.78 11.24
N LYS A 195 -6.55 3.76 12.49
CA LYS A 195 -6.69 2.63 13.40
C LYS A 195 -8.18 2.32 13.61
N VAL A 196 -8.55 1.06 13.39
CA VAL A 196 -9.89 0.55 13.64
C VAL A 196 -10.02 0.28 15.13
N VAL A 197 -10.99 0.94 15.77
CA VAL A 197 -11.31 0.75 17.18
C VAL A 197 -12.47 -0.25 17.29
N PRO A 198 -12.29 -1.44 17.87
CA PRO A 198 -13.38 -2.40 18.05
C PRO A 198 -14.55 -1.80 18.83
N GLY A 199 -15.78 -1.99 18.34
CA GLY A 199 -17.01 -1.55 19.01
C GLY A 199 -17.40 -0.08 18.82
N ALA A 200 -16.64 0.72 18.07
CA ALA A 200 -17.05 2.08 17.71
C ALA A 200 -18.11 2.06 16.57
N PRO A 201 -19.18 2.87 16.65
CA PRO A 201 -20.16 2.97 15.58
C PRO A 201 -19.49 3.54 14.30
N GLY A 202 -19.55 2.79 13.20
CA GLY A 202 -19.03 3.20 11.89
C GLY A 202 -17.77 2.49 11.38
N GLY A 203 -17.31 1.41 12.04
CA GLY A 203 -16.28 0.53 11.46
C GLY A 203 -16.79 -0.19 10.19
N PRO A 204 -15.89 -0.64 9.29
CA PRO A 204 -16.30 -1.40 8.11
C PRO A 204 -17.04 -2.66 8.58
N ARG A 205 -18.27 -2.83 8.07
CA ARG A 205 -19.04 -4.06 8.20
C ARG A 205 -18.52 -5.11 7.23
#